data_AF-A0A7H0GL98-F1
#
_entry.id   AF-A0A7H0GL98-F1
#
_cell.length_a   1.000
_cell.length_b   1.000
_cell.length_c   1.000
_cell.angle_alpha   90.00
_cell.angle_beta   90.00
_cell.angle_gamma   90.00
#
_symmetry.space_group_name_H-M   'P 1'
#
loop_
_entity.id
_entity.type
_entity.pdbx_description
1 polymer ?
#
loop_
_entity_poly.entity_id
_entity_poly.type
_entity_poly.pdbx_seq_one_letter_code
_entity_poly.pdbx_strand_id
1 'polypeptide(L)'
;MQVRNRIAARFFHALAFVALSVSLAAPAAHGAEKKRAVAAKKPAVSATEKRPVAKSSDKQARKTAEVSRGKSARVAVTLSKGKTTTTRLAARSAKAPLRAVAFTPPPQSFGKIAGLHEVQDPLSLQSSVALVIDQDTQEVLLSKNEGAVLPIASLTKLMTGLLVSESRLDMNESITITQDDVDTEKFSRSRLSVGTTLTRGELMHLALMSSENRAAHALGRTYPGGLEAFVARMNAKARQIGMRSTHYVEPTGLSSGNQSSARDLAQLVSVAHNDALLRELTTSPGYEVEVGSRTLQFNNTNRLVKSPLWDIGLQKTGFINEAGRCLVMQAQVSGRKLIMVFLDSAGKFSRLADAERVRTWVEQRSHPAGHMLARTEHGNS
;
A
#
# COMPACT_ATOMS: atom_id res chain seq x y z
N MET A 1 0.01 -24.08 -81.42
CA MET A 1 -1.42 -23.72 -81.50
C MET A 1 -1.69 -22.66 -80.43
N GLN A 2 -2.12 -21.44 -80.83
CA GLN A 2 -2.53 -20.25 -80.03
C GLN A 2 -1.78 -19.93 -78.70
N VAL A 3 -0.99 -18.86 -78.51
CA VAL A 3 -1.11 -17.38 -78.77
C VAL A 3 -1.81 -16.57 -77.66
N ARG A 4 -1.00 -15.92 -76.77
CA ARG A 4 -1.07 -14.51 -76.25
C ARG A 4 -0.22 -14.37 -74.97
N ASN A 5 0.82 -13.51 -74.89
CA ASN A 5 0.87 -12.03 -74.80
C ASN A 5 0.23 -11.46 -73.50
N ARG A 6 0.76 -10.46 -72.76
CA ARG A 6 2.00 -9.62 -72.76
C ARG A 6 2.10 -8.98 -71.34
N ILE A 7 3.26 -8.82 -70.67
CA ILE A 7 4.39 -7.86 -70.82
C ILE A 7 4.10 -6.39 -70.40
N ALA A 8 5.08 -5.80 -69.67
CA ALA A 8 5.25 -4.39 -69.23
C ALA A 8 4.37 -3.93 -68.06
N ALA A 9 4.84 -3.41 -66.90
CA ALA A 9 6.13 -2.85 -66.43
C ALA A 9 6.57 -1.48 -67.01
N ARG A 10 6.54 -0.43 -66.14
CA ARG A 10 7.55 0.65 -65.97
C ARG A 10 7.01 1.76 -65.02
N PHE A 11 7.65 2.08 -63.89
CA PHE A 11 8.88 2.87 -63.62
C PHE A 11 8.62 4.38 -63.35
N PHE A 12 8.75 4.75 -62.07
CA PHE A 12 9.55 5.87 -61.53
C PHE A 12 9.14 7.36 -61.61
N HIS A 13 9.64 8.04 -60.55
CA HIS A 13 9.93 9.47 -60.32
C HIS A 13 8.87 10.41 -59.72
N ALA A 14 9.39 11.24 -58.81
CA ALA A 14 8.73 12.30 -58.06
C ALA A 14 9.29 13.67 -58.50
N LEU A 15 8.54 14.77 -58.29
CA LEU A 15 9.00 15.96 -57.55
C LEU A 15 7.91 17.06 -57.40
N ALA A 16 7.80 17.60 -56.17
CA ALA A 16 7.73 19.02 -55.75
C ALA A 16 6.75 20.08 -56.36
N PHE A 17 6.63 21.19 -55.58
CA PHE A 17 6.05 22.52 -55.87
C PHE A 17 4.49 22.62 -55.92
N VAL A 18 3.80 23.71 -55.51
CA VAL A 18 4.17 25.08 -55.07
C VAL A 18 3.39 25.51 -53.80
N ALA A 19 3.95 26.48 -53.09
CA ALA A 19 3.52 27.17 -51.89
C ALA A 19 2.48 28.33 -52.04
N LEU A 20 2.07 28.85 -50.87
CA LEU A 20 1.77 30.26 -50.54
C LEU A 20 0.39 30.89 -50.85
N SER A 21 -0.30 31.33 -49.79
CA SER A 21 -0.97 32.64 -49.74
C SER A 21 -1.11 33.14 -48.29
N VAL A 22 -0.69 34.37 -48.01
CA VAL A 22 -0.74 35.06 -46.70
C VAL A 22 -1.61 36.31 -46.82
N SER A 23 -2.45 36.61 -45.80
CA SER A 23 -2.95 37.95 -45.40
C SER A 23 -4.21 37.82 -44.50
N LEU A 24 -4.56 38.73 -43.58
CA LEU A 24 -3.81 39.70 -42.75
C LEU A 24 -4.76 40.23 -41.64
N ALA A 25 -4.19 40.83 -40.58
CA ALA A 25 -4.81 41.81 -39.65
C ALA A 25 -5.84 41.34 -38.60
N ALA A 26 -5.78 42.01 -37.45
CA ALA A 26 -6.62 41.84 -36.26
C ALA A 26 -7.28 43.19 -35.86
N PRO A 27 -7.52 43.50 -34.57
CA PRO A 27 -8.75 43.23 -33.83
C PRO A 27 -9.58 44.50 -33.55
N ALA A 28 -10.82 44.33 -33.06
CA ALA A 28 -11.62 45.44 -32.52
C ALA A 28 -12.24 45.06 -31.17
N ALA A 29 -11.92 45.84 -30.14
CA ALA A 29 -12.59 45.82 -28.84
C ALA A 29 -13.84 46.70 -28.86
N HIS A 30 -14.77 46.47 -27.93
CA HIS A 30 -15.63 47.51 -27.36
C HIS A 30 -15.73 47.29 -25.85
N GLY A 31 -15.61 48.37 -25.09
CA GLY A 31 -15.84 48.39 -23.66
C GLY A 31 -16.36 49.75 -23.21
N ALA A 32 -16.96 49.78 -22.03
CA ALA A 32 -17.23 50.97 -21.20
C ALA A 32 -17.45 50.43 -19.76
N GLU A 33 -16.61 50.75 -18.77
CA GLU A 33 -16.58 52.01 -18.00
C GLU A 33 -17.85 52.20 -17.11
N LYS A 34 -17.79 52.68 -15.85
CA LYS A 34 -16.69 53.17 -14.98
C LYS A 34 -17.25 53.31 -13.54
N LYS A 35 -16.42 53.22 -12.49
CA LYS A 35 -16.13 54.35 -11.54
C LYS A 35 -15.19 53.95 -10.38
N ARG A 36 -14.45 54.96 -9.89
CA ARG A 36 -13.41 54.94 -8.84
C ARG A 36 -13.95 55.30 -7.45
N ALA A 37 -13.30 54.82 -6.39
CA ALA A 37 -12.66 55.60 -5.29
C ALA A 37 -11.97 54.59 -4.33
N VAL A 38 -10.64 54.55 -4.17
CA VAL A 38 -9.74 55.45 -3.39
C VAL A 38 -10.02 55.47 -1.88
N ALA A 39 -9.14 54.84 -1.09
CA ALA A 39 -8.52 55.42 0.11
C ALA A 39 -7.44 54.48 0.69
N ALA A 40 -6.34 55.04 1.19
CA ALA A 40 -5.30 54.34 1.95
C ALA A 40 -5.15 54.96 3.35
N LYS A 41 -4.81 54.15 4.37
CA LYS A 41 -3.97 54.52 5.55
C LYS A 41 -3.86 53.41 6.62
N LYS A 42 -2.62 53.08 6.98
CA LYS A 42 -2.12 52.83 8.37
C LYS A 42 -1.21 54.03 8.71
N PRO A 43 -1.00 54.47 9.98
CA PRO A 43 -0.59 53.69 11.16
C PRO A 43 -1.58 53.91 12.37
N ALA A 44 -1.29 53.79 13.68
CA ALA A 44 -0.05 53.64 14.45
C ALA A 44 -0.19 53.00 15.87
N VAL A 45 0.92 52.38 16.33
CA VAL A 45 1.60 52.49 17.64
C VAL A 45 0.81 52.89 18.90
N SER A 46 0.84 52.05 19.95
CA SER A 46 1.45 52.36 21.27
C SER A 46 1.51 51.17 22.24
N ALA A 47 2.58 51.08 23.03
CA ALA A 47 2.64 50.36 24.31
C ALA A 47 1.91 51.21 25.41
N THR A 48 1.88 50.94 26.72
CA THR A 48 2.85 50.29 27.62
C THR A 48 2.20 50.00 29.00
N GLU A 49 2.82 49.09 29.79
CA GLU A 49 2.85 49.11 31.29
C GLU A 49 1.55 48.96 32.11
N LYS A 50 1.55 48.67 33.43
CA LYS A 50 2.26 47.80 34.38
C LYS A 50 1.49 47.98 35.72
N ARG A 51 1.39 46.92 36.51
CA ARG A 51 0.81 46.81 37.89
C ARG A 51 1.23 47.94 38.86
N PRO A 52 0.46 48.25 39.93
CA PRO A 52 0.62 47.49 41.20
C PRO A 52 -0.66 47.15 42.03
N VAL A 53 -0.70 45.89 42.51
CA VAL A 53 -0.78 45.42 43.92
C VAL A 53 -1.83 45.97 44.92
N ALA A 54 -2.74 45.11 45.43
CA ALA A 54 -2.86 44.77 46.87
C ALA A 54 -3.90 43.65 47.19
N LYS A 55 -3.72 43.01 48.36
CA LYS A 55 -4.40 41.88 49.03
C LYS A 55 -5.92 42.09 49.21
N SER A 56 -6.79 41.08 49.44
CA SER A 56 -6.65 39.66 49.88
C SER A 56 -7.66 38.75 49.11
N SER A 57 -8.18 37.57 49.50
CA SER A 57 -8.12 36.72 50.72
C SER A 57 -8.43 35.22 50.41
N ASP A 58 -8.51 34.38 51.44
CA ASP A 58 -8.72 32.92 51.49
C ASP A 58 -9.90 32.30 50.71
N LYS A 59 -9.61 31.20 49.99
CA LYS A 59 -9.79 29.83 50.54
C LYS A 59 -9.18 28.74 49.65
N GLN A 60 -8.50 27.78 50.29
CA GLN A 60 -7.95 26.59 49.65
C GLN A 60 -9.02 25.53 49.37
N ALA A 61 -8.96 24.88 48.20
CA ALA A 61 -9.59 23.57 47.96
C ALA A 61 -8.77 22.77 46.92
N ARG A 62 -7.74 22.07 47.39
CA ARG A 62 -6.84 21.24 46.57
C ARG A 62 -7.42 19.83 46.46
N LYS A 63 -8.03 19.46 45.33
CA LYS A 63 -8.43 18.06 45.06
C LYS A 63 -7.27 17.28 44.45
N THR A 64 -6.49 16.62 45.30
CA THR A 64 -5.60 15.52 44.90
C THR A 64 -6.38 14.20 44.83
N ALA A 65 -5.97 13.32 43.91
CA ALA A 65 -6.52 11.97 43.80
C ALA A 65 -6.20 11.13 45.04
N GLU A 66 -7.10 10.23 45.43
CA GLU A 66 -6.85 9.24 46.47
C GLU A 66 -7.25 7.83 46.03
N VAL A 67 -6.46 6.86 46.49
CA VAL A 67 -6.43 5.47 46.02
C VAL A 67 -7.34 4.61 46.90
N SER A 68 -8.37 3.98 46.32
CA SER A 68 -9.20 3.02 47.05
C SER A 68 -8.48 1.67 47.23
N ARG A 69 -7.87 1.45 48.40
CA ARG A 69 -7.39 0.13 48.87
C ARG A 69 -7.94 -0.17 50.27
N GLY A 70 -8.39 -1.41 50.48
CA GLY A 70 -8.55 -1.99 51.81
C GLY A 70 -9.97 -1.96 52.40
N LYS A 71 -10.68 -3.09 52.36
CA LYS A 71 -11.81 -3.36 53.25
C LYS A 71 -11.25 -3.82 54.60
N SER A 72 -11.38 -3.01 55.65
CA SER A 72 -11.15 -3.46 57.03
C SER A 72 -12.37 -4.22 57.56
N ALA A 73 -12.13 -5.36 58.21
CA ALA A 73 -13.18 -6.22 58.73
C ALA A 73 -13.87 -5.63 59.98
N ARG A 74 -15.19 -5.85 60.10
CA ARG A 74 -15.93 -5.59 61.34
C ARG A 74 -15.61 -6.69 62.35
N VAL A 75 -15.15 -6.32 63.54
CA VAL A 75 -15.03 -7.24 64.69
C VAL A 75 -16.31 -7.15 65.49
N ALA A 76 -17.03 -8.26 65.63
CA ALA A 76 -18.11 -8.40 66.60
C ALA A 76 -17.53 -9.06 67.86
N VAL A 77 -17.72 -8.43 69.02
CA VAL A 77 -17.31 -8.97 70.32
C VAL A 77 -18.56 -9.37 71.09
N THR A 78 -18.66 -10.65 71.44
CA THR A 78 -19.66 -11.16 72.39
C THR A 78 -18.92 -11.85 73.52
N LEU A 79 -19.14 -11.38 74.74
CA LEU A 79 -18.49 -11.89 75.94
C LEU A 79 -19.31 -13.04 76.57
N SER A 80 -18.71 -14.22 76.68
CA SER A 80 -19.19 -15.28 77.58
C SER A 80 -18.01 -15.94 78.30
N LYS A 81 -18.20 -16.26 79.58
CA LYS A 81 -17.15 -16.65 80.53
C LYS A 81 -16.45 -17.95 80.15
N GLY A 82 -15.11 -17.97 80.27
CA GLY A 82 -14.29 -19.20 80.30
C GLY A 82 -13.36 -19.42 79.09
N LYS A 83 -12.05 -19.39 79.35
CA LYS A 83 -10.94 -19.88 78.48
C LYS A 83 -11.14 -19.74 76.95
N THR A 84 -10.90 -18.55 76.43
CA THR A 84 -10.88 -18.32 74.96
C THR A 84 -9.54 -18.71 74.34
N THR A 85 -9.47 -19.93 73.78
CA THR A 85 -8.36 -20.34 72.91
C THR A 85 -8.45 -19.62 71.56
N THR A 86 -7.44 -18.85 71.18
CA THR A 86 -7.41 -18.07 69.94
C THR A 86 -7.02 -18.90 68.72
N THR A 87 -7.95 -19.71 68.20
CA THR A 87 -7.78 -20.37 66.90
C THR A 87 -7.89 -19.35 65.76
N ARG A 88 -6.74 -18.93 65.20
CA ARG A 88 -6.70 -18.20 63.93
C ARG A 88 -7.20 -19.09 62.80
N LEU A 89 -8.48 -18.98 62.45
CA LEU A 89 -9.01 -19.46 61.17
C LEU A 89 -8.31 -18.69 60.05
N ALA A 90 -7.31 -19.31 59.44
CA ALA A 90 -6.68 -18.79 58.24
C ALA A 90 -7.73 -18.74 57.12
N ALA A 91 -8.19 -17.54 56.77
CA ALA A 91 -9.09 -17.33 55.66
C ALA A 91 -8.41 -17.85 54.38
N ARG A 92 -8.86 -19.01 53.87
CA ARG A 92 -8.44 -19.52 52.58
C ARG A 92 -8.82 -18.49 51.52
N SER A 93 -7.84 -17.72 51.06
CA SER A 93 -8.02 -16.79 49.95
C SER A 93 -8.40 -17.62 48.72
N ALA A 94 -9.69 -17.61 48.38
CA ALA A 94 -10.19 -18.28 47.21
C ALA A 94 -9.50 -17.67 45.99
N LYS A 95 -8.68 -18.46 45.28
CA LYS A 95 -8.10 -18.04 44.01
C LYS A 95 -9.25 -17.62 43.11
N ALA A 96 -9.29 -16.33 42.74
CA ALA A 96 -10.29 -15.84 41.80
C ALA A 96 -10.25 -16.72 40.53
N PRO A 97 -11.41 -17.14 40.00
CA PRO A 97 -11.42 -17.99 38.82
C PRO A 97 -10.72 -17.25 37.69
N LEU A 98 -9.71 -17.89 37.10
CA LEU A 98 -9.09 -17.41 35.87
C LEU A 98 -10.20 -17.29 34.84
N ARG A 99 -10.53 -16.04 34.44
CA ARG A 99 -11.45 -15.82 33.33
C ARG A 99 -10.83 -16.47 32.10
N ALA A 100 -11.39 -17.59 31.67
CA ALA A 100 -11.07 -18.18 30.39
C ALA A 100 -11.41 -17.15 29.31
N VAL A 101 -10.37 -16.56 28.71
CA VAL A 101 -10.55 -15.72 27.53
C VAL A 101 -10.97 -16.67 26.41
N ALA A 102 -12.23 -16.59 26.00
CA ALA A 102 -12.74 -17.44 24.92
C ALA A 102 -11.87 -17.24 23.67
N PHE A 103 -11.35 -18.35 23.13
CA PHE A 103 -10.58 -18.32 21.89
C PHE A 103 -11.52 -17.96 20.73
N THR A 104 -11.57 -16.69 20.37
CA THR A 104 -12.17 -16.26 19.10
C THR A 104 -11.19 -16.63 17.99
N PRO A 105 -11.59 -17.47 17.01
CA PRO A 105 -10.72 -17.74 15.85
C PRO A 105 -10.43 -16.42 15.11
N PRO A 106 -9.25 -16.28 14.48
CA PRO A 106 -8.94 -15.09 13.71
C PRO A 106 -9.94 -14.94 12.54
N PRO A 107 -10.32 -13.71 12.18
CA PRO A 107 -11.21 -13.47 11.05
C PRO A 107 -10.63 -14.09 9.77
N GLN A 108 -11.49 -14.75 9.00
CA GLN A 108 -11.11 -15.37 7.74
C GLN A 108 -11.14 -14.36 6.60
N SER A 109 -10.25 -14.54 5.65
CA SER A 109 -10.19 -13.79 4.39
C SER A 109 -11.25 -14.27 3.40
N PHE A 110 -11.58 -13.42 2.43
CA PHE A 110 -12.62 -13.72 1.43
C PHE A 110 -12.25 -14.92 0.55
N GLY A 111 -10.97 -15.06 0.16
CA GLY A 111 -10.51 -16.22 -0.62
C GLY A 111 -10.64 -17.53 0.14
N LYS A 112 -10.38 -17.52 1.45
CA LYS A 112 -10.60 -18.67 2.33
C LYS A 112 -12.08 -19.00 2.52
N ILE A 113 -12.93 -17.99 2.72
CA ILE A 113 -14.40 -18.17 2.83
C ILE A 113 -14.97 -18.74 1.52
N ALA A 114 -14.43 -18.33 0.36
CA ALA A 114 -14.81 -18.81 -0.96
C ALA A 114 -14.18 -20.16 -1.36
N GLY A 115 -13.48 -20.86 -0.46
CA GLY A 115 -12.87 -22.18 -0.72
C GLY A 115 -11.68 -22.17 -1.69
N LEU A 116 -11.22 -21.01 -2.17
CA LEU A 116 -10.19 -20.89 -3.21
C LEU A 116 -8.84 -21.53 -2.79
N HIS A 117 -8.58 -21.62 -1.49
CA HIS A 117 -7.38 -22.25 -0.94
C HIS A 117 -7.31 -23.77 -1.16
N GLU A 118 -8.45 -24.45 -1.36
CA GLU A 118 -8.54 -25.91 -1.50
C GLU A 118 -8.10 -26.41 -2.89
N VAL A 119 -8.05 -25.50 -3.87
CA VAL A 119 -7.56 -25.76 -5.22
C VAL A 119 -6.08 -26.15 -5.17
N GLN A 120 -5.78 -27.34 -5.67
CA GLN A 120 -4.42 -27.89 -5.73
C GLN A 120 -3.59 -27.19 -6.80
N ASP A 121 -2.29 -27.09 -6.55
CA ASP A 121 -1.31 -26.51 -7.47
C ASP A 121 0.03 -27.27 -7.33
N PRO A 122 0.89 -27.26 -8.37
CA PRO A 122 2.10 -28.10 -8.38
C PRO A 122 3.18 -27.68 -7.37
N LEU A 123 3.04 -26.53 -6.70
CA LEU A 123 4.02 -26.01 -5.74
C LEU A 123 3.47 -25.96 -4.30
N SER A 124 2.27 -26.49 -4.05
CA SER A 124 1.58 -26.41 -2.75
C SER A 124 1.52 -24.97 -2.21
N LEU A 125 1.22 -24.01 -3.08
CA LEU A 125 1.19 -22.59 -2.74
C LEU A 125 0.19 -22.30 -1.63
N GLN A 126 0.63 -21.50 -0.68
CA GLN A 126 -0.14 -21.09 0.49
C GLN A 126 -1.02 -19.86 0.20
N SER A 127 -0.98 -19.36 -1.03
CA SER A 127 -1.88 -18.35 -1.59
C SER A 127 -3.11 -19.01 -2.20
N SER A 128 -4.29 -18.47 -1.87
CA SER A 128 -5.56 -18.92 -2.45
C SER A 128 -5.70 -18.56 -3.93
N VAL A 129 -4.99 -17.51 -4.38
CA VAL A 129 -4.86 -17.12 -5.79
C VAL A 129 -3.39 -16.90 -6.12
N ALA A 130 -2.92 -17.43 -7.25
CA ALA A 130 -1.58 -17.18 -7.77
C ALA A 130 -1.57 -17.06 -9.29
N LEU A 131 -0.70 -16.20 -9.81
CA LEU A 131 -0.40 -16.10 -11.23
C LEU A 131 1.09 -15.78 -11.41
N VAL A 132 1.76 -16.53 -12.27
CA VAL A 132 3.15 -16.30 -12.66
C VAL A 132 3.18 -16.24 -14.19
N ILE A 133 3.52 -15.07 -14.72
CA ILE A 133 3.67 -14.86 -16.16
C ILE A 133 5.06 -14.34 -16.50
N ASP A 134 5.52 -14.65 -17.71
CA ASP A 134 6.67 -14.00 -18.31
C ASP A 134 6.23 -12.66 -18.92
N GLN A 135 6.90 -11.58 -18.55
CA GLN A 135 6.54 -10.22 -18.91
C GLN A 135 6.72 -9.94 -20.40
N ASP A 136 7.76 -10.49 -21.01
CA ASP A 136 8.13 -10.20 -22.40
C ASP A 136 7.31 -11.04 -23.39
N THR A 137 7.07 -12.32 -23.05
CA THR A 137 6.39 -13.30 -23.93
C THR A 137 4.91 -13.51 -23.61
N GLN A 138 4.43 -13.07 -22.43
CA GLN A 138 3.10 -13.35 -21.89
C GLN A 138 2.80 -14.85 -21.68
N GLU A 139 3.83 -15.71 -21.64
CA GLU A 139 3.67 -17.12 -21.25
C GLU A 139 3.15 -17.20 -19.80
N VAL A 140 2.09 -17.99 -19.56
CA VAL A 140 1.60 -18.30 -18.22
C VAL A 140 2.32 -19.55 -17.72
N LEU A 141 3.21 -19.37 -16.74
CA LEU A 141 4.00 -20.46 -16.15
C LEU A 141 3.18 -21.20 -15.08
N LEU A 142 2.49 -20.45 -14.21
CA LEU A 142 1.64 -21.00 -13.15
C LEU A 142 0.38 -20.17 -13.01
N SER A 143 -0.76 -20.84 -12.82
CA SER A 143 -2.06 -20.21 -12.63
C SER A 143 -2.87 -20.97 -11.57
N LYS A 144 -3.46 -20.24 -10.63
CA LYS A 144 -4.34 -20.75 -9.58
C LYS A 144 -5.40 -19.70 -9.29
N ASN A 145 -6.65 -19.97 -9.66
CA ASN A 145 -7.80 -19.08 -9.42
C ASN A 145 -7.60 -17.63 -9.92
N GLU A 146 -6.81 -17.44 -10.99
CA GLU A 146 -6.24 -16.13 -11.33
C GLU A 146 -7.28 -15.07 -11.77
N GLY A 147 -8.48 -15.51 -12.17
CA GLY A 147 -9.64 -14.67 -12.46
C GLY A 147 -10.50 -14.30 -11.25
N ALA A 148 -10.24 -14.87 -10.07
CA ALA A 148 -11.01 -14.57 -8.85
C ALA A 148 -10.80 -13.12 -8.41
N VAL A 149 -11.90 -12.43 -8.13
CA VAL A 149 -11.89 -11.03 -7.68
C VAL A 149 -11.92 -11.00 -6.15
N LEU A 150 -10.87 -10.45 -5.56
CA LEU A 150 -10.69 -10.41 -4.10
C LEU A 150 -10.29 -8.99 -3.65
N PRO A 151 -10.52 -8.63 -2.37
CA PRO A 151 -9.88 -7.47 -1.76
C PRO A 151 -8.36 -7.57 -1.88
N ILE A 152 -7.70 -6.53 -2.38
CA ILE A 152 -6.25 -6.56 -2.68
C ILE A 152 -5.37 -5.83 -1.66
N ALA A 153 -6.00 -5.23 -0.64
CA ALA A 153 -5.33 -4.39 0.35
C ALA A 153 -4.39 -3.35 -0.31
N SER A 154 -3.26 -3.06 0.34
CA SER A 154 -2.28 -2.06 -0.12
C SER A 154 -1.55 -2.34 -1.45
N LEU A 155 -1.89 -3.41 -2.19
CA LEU A 155 -1.53 -3.49 -3.61
C LEU A 155 -2.13 -2.32 -4.40
N THR A 156 -3.28 -1.80 -3.95
CA THR A 156 -3.90 -0.54 -4.38
C THR A 156 -2.88 0.58 -4.61
N LYS A 157 -1.92 0.75 -3.69
CA LYS A 157 -0.98 1.88 -3.73
C LYS A 157 -0.07 1.87 -4.96
N LEU A 158 0.03 0.76 -5.69
CA LEU A 158 0.75 0.70 -6.96
C LEU A 158 0.01 1.51 -8.06
N MET A 159 -1.32 1.44 -8.10
CA MET A 159 -2.15 2.32 -8.95
C MET A 159 -2.04 3.78 -8.51
N THR A 160 -2.05 4.02 -7.20
CA THR A 160 -1.87 5.37 -6.62
C THR A 160 -0.54 6.00 -7.06
N GLY A 161 0.56 5.27 -6.93
CA GLY A 161 1.88 5.72 -7.40
C GLY A 161 1.93 5.95 -8.90
N LEU A 162 1.35 5.05 -9.71
CA LEU A 162 1.31 5.18 -11.17
C LEU A 162 0.62 6.48 -11.60
N LEU A 163 -0.54 6.80 -11.00
CA LEU A 163 -1.25 8.04 -11.31
C LEU A 163 -0.52 9.31 -10.86
N VAL A 164 0.13 9.28 -9.69
CA VAL A 164 0.92 10.42 -9.21
C VAL A 164 2.10 10.68 -10.15
N SER A 165 2.82 9.62 -10.57
CA SER A 165 3.92 9.75 -11.55
C SER A 165 3.44 10.28 -12.90
N GLU A 166 2.41 9.65 -13.49
CA GLU A 166 1.84 10.06 -14.79
C GLU A 166 1.34 11.50 -14.79
N SER A 167 0.87 12.00 -13.65
CA SER A 167 0.32 13.36 -13.54
C SER A 167 1.37 14.47 -13.62
N ARG A 168 2.66 14.15 -13.45
CA ARG A 168 3.79 15.10 -13.51
C ARG A 168 3.62 16.34 -12.60
N LEU A 169 2.94 16.16 -11.47
CA LEU A 169 2.82 17.18 -10.42
C LEU A 169 4.18 17.42 -9.77
N ASP A 170 4.36 18.59 -9.15
CA ASP A 170 5.63 18.93 -8.49
C ASP A 170 5.91 17.97 -7.34
N MET A 171 6.99 17.19 -7.46
CA MET A 171 7.41 16.23 -6.45
C MET A 171 7.97 16.91 -5.19
N ASN A 172 8.33 18.20 -5.26
CA ASN A 172 8.78 19.00 -4.11
C ASN A 172 7.63 19.69 -3.36
N GLU A 173 6.39 19.58 -3.87
CA GLU A 173 5.23 20.18 -3.23
C GLU A 173 5.07 19.65 -1.80
N SER A 174 5.05 20.56 -0.83
CA SER A 174 4.92 20.23 0.59
C SER A 174 3.48 19.87 0.94
N ILE A 175 3.25 18.61 1.29
CA ILE A 175 1.93 18.07 1.63
C ILE A 175 1.87 17.76 3.13
N THR A 176 0.96 18.42 3.83
CA THR A 176 0.68 18.16 5.25
C THR A 176 -0.33 17.02 5.41
N ILE A 177 -0.01 16.07 6.28
CA ILE A 177 -0.90 15.01 6.76
C ILE A 177 -2.00 15.63 7.61
N THR A 178 -3.27 15.51 7.20
CA THR A 178 -4.44 16.05 7.92
C THR A 178 -5.14 14.95 8.73
N GLN A 179 -6.20 15.34 9.45
CA GLN A 179 -7.08 14.39 10.14
C GLN A 179 -7.82 13.46 9.16
N ASP A 180 -8.04 13.90 7.92
CA ASP A 180 -8.71 13.13 6.87
C ASP A 180 -7.87 11.94 6.40
N ASP A 181 -6.54 12.00 6.56
CA ASP A 181 -5.62 10.91 6.20
C ASP A 181 -5.58 9.80 7.26
N VAL A 182 -6.27 9.97 8.39
CA VAL A 182 -6.30 9.00 9.49
C VAL A 182 -7.28 7.88 9.17
N ASP A 183 -6.78 6.65 9.14
CA ASP A 183 -7.59 5.45 9.02
C ASP A 183 -8.64 5.32 10.14
N THR A 184 -9.91 5.35 9.74
CA THR A 184 -11.09 5.14 10.59
C THR A 184 -11.82 3.82 10.30
N GLU A 185 -11.37 3.01 9.33
CA GLU A 185 -12.00 1.74 8.94
C GLU A 185 -11.29 0.53 9.59
N LYS A 186 -9.96 0.46 9.51
CA LYS A 186 -9.14 -0.65 10.04
C LYS A 186 -8.28 -0.25 11.25
N PHE A 187 -8.32 1.03 11.64
CA PHE A 187 -7.56 1.59 12.77
C PHE A 187 -6.05 1.29 12.71
N SER A 188 -5.50 1.26 11.50
CA SER A 188 -4.09 1.02 11.24
C SER A 188 -3.20 2.10 11.85
N ARG A 189 -2.02 1.68 12.29
CA ARG A 189 -1.00 2.57 12.85
C ARG A 189 -0.18 3.18 11.72
N SER A 190 0.19 4.44 11.86
CA SER A 190 1.13 5.14 11.00
C SER A 190 2.20 5.80 11.88
N ARG A 191 3.43 5.93 11.35
CA ARG A 191 4.49 6.70 12.01
C ARG A 191 4.35 8.21 11.77
N LEU A 192 3.62 8.61 10.73
CA LEU A 192 3.40 10.01 10.36
C LEU A 192 2.26 10.59 11.22
N SER A 193 2.54 11.54 12.11
CA SER A 193 1.51 12.26 12.87
C SER A 193 0.70 13.21 12.00
N VAL A 194 -0.54 13.54 12.40
CA VAL A 194 -1.26 14.69 11.84
C VAL A 194 -0.42 15.96 12.08
N GLY A 195 -0.32 16.83 11.06
CA GLY A 195 0.58 17.99 11.05
C GLY A 195 1.99 17.70 10.53
N THR A 196 2.38 16.42 10.33
CA THR A 196 3.61 16.08 9.60
C THR A 196 3.52 16.60 8.18
N THR A 197 4.54 17.31 7.70
CA THR A 197 4.63 17.80 6.32
C THR A 197 5.85 17.19 5.67
N LEU A 198 5.66 16.61 4.48
CA LEU A 198 6.70 16.01 3.65
C LEU A 198 6.44 16.39 2.20
N THR A 199 7.44 16.29 1.34
CA THR A 199 7.28 16.49 -0.10
C THR A 199 6.42 15.37 -0.73
N ARG A 200 5.77 15.67 -1.85
CA ARG A 200 5.02 14.69 -2.66
C ARG A 200 5.88 13.46 -3.02
N GLY A 201 7.17 13.66 -3.33
CA GLY A 201 8.14 12.59 -3.58
C GLY A 201 8.36 11.67 -2.38
N GLU A 202 8.63 12.24 -1.20
CA GLU A 202 8.77 11.47 0.06
C GLU A 202 7.50 10.68 0.39
N LEU A 203 6.32 11.30 0.27
CA LEU A 203 5.05 10.60 0.49
C LEU A 203 4.86 9.44 -0.49
N MET A 204 5.22 9.61 -1.76
CA MET A 204 5.15 8.55 -2.77
C MET A 204 6.12 7.41 -2.46
N HIS A 205 7.34 7.73 -2.01
CA HIS A 205 8.33 6.74 -1.56
C HIS A 205 7.80 5.92 -0.38
N LEU A 206 7.29 6.57 0.67
CA LEU A 206 6.72 5.90 1.84
C LEU A 206 5.47 5.06 1.49
N ALA A 207 4.60 5.56 0.62
CA ALA A 207 3.41 4.82 0.16
C ALA A 207 3.78 3.53 -0.59
N LEU A 208 4.82 3.56 -1.44
CA LEU A 208 5.23 2.41 -2.25
C LEU A 208 6.10 1.42 -1.46
N MET A 209 7.18 1.89 -0.85
CA MET A 209 8.18 1.09 -0.14
C MET A 209 7.63 0.50 1.18
N SER A 210 7.28 1.38 2.12
CA SER A 210 6.88 1.03 3.49
C SER A 210 5.38 0.82 3.66
N SER A 211 4.60 1.06 2.59
CA SER A 211 3.14 0.91 2.55
C SER A 211 2.38 1.88 3.46
N GLU A 212 2.94 3.05 3.77
CA GLU A 212 2.32 4.04 4.66
C GLU A 212 0.95 4.51 4.14
N ASN A 213 -0.07 4.38 5.00
CA ASN A 213 -1.47 4.65 4.63
C ASN A 213 -1.74 6.14 4.52
N ARG A 214 -1.24 6.93 5.49
CA ARG A 214 -1.47 8.39 5.54
C ARG A 214 -0.84 9.09 4.34
N ALA A 215 0.34 8.64 3.93
CA ALA A 215 1.02 9.14 2.74
C ALA A 215 0.21 8.87 1.46
N ALA A 216 -0.26 7.63 1.26
CA ALA A 216 -1.09 7.29 0.10
C ALA A 216 -2.44 8.03 0.08
N HIS A 217 -3.06 8.25 1.25
CA HIS A 217 -4.30 9.01 1.35
C HIS A 217 -4.07 10.49 1.02
N ALA A 218 -3.04 11.10 1.60
CA ALA A 218 -2.68 12.50 1.34
C ALA A 218 -2.38 12.76 -0.14
N LEU A 219 -1.70 11.84 -0.83
CA LEU A 219 -1.46 11.91 -2.28
C LEU A 219 -2.76 11.93 -3.11
N GLY A 220 -3.76 11.10 -2.75
CA GLY A 220 -5.07 11.11 -3.41
C GLY A 220 -5.90 12.34 -3.05
N ARG A 221 -5.88 12.77 -1.79
CA ARG A 221 -6.59 13.96 -1.28
C ARG A 221 -6.07 15.27 -1.89
N THR A 222 -4.77 15.36 -2.14
CA THR A 222 -4.09 16.54 -2.75
C THR A 222 -3.89 16.43 -4.25
N TYR A 223 -4.54 15.46 -4.90
CA TYR A 223 -4.61 15.41 -6.35
C TYR A 223 -5.53 16.53 -6.89
N PRO A 224 -5.29 17.10 -8.09
CA PRO A 224 -6.20 18.06 -8.71
C PRO A 224 -7.64 17.49 -8.83
N GLY A 225 -8.61 18.20 -8.27
CA GLY A 225 -10.00 17.73 -8.15
C GLY A 225 -10.29 16.88 -6.89
N GLY A 226 -9.30 16.65 -6.03
CA GLY A 226 -9.45 15.97 -4.75
C GLY A 226 -9.61 14.45 -4.86
N LEU A 227 -9.97 13.85 -3.72
CA LEU A 227 -10.02 12.38 -3.55
C LEU A 227 -11.01 11.70 -4.51
N GLU A 228 -12.18 12.30 -4.75
CA GLU A 228 -13.19 11.78 -5.67
C GLU A 228 -12.67 11.72 -7.12
N ALA A 229 -12.04 12.81 -7.59
CA ALA A 229 -11.41 12.85 -8.91
C ALA A 229 -10.26 11.84 -9.01
N PHE A 230 -9.49 11.64 -7.93
CA PHE A 230 -8.43 10.63 -7.90
C PHE A 230 -8.99 9.21 -8.03
N VAL A 231 -10.01 8.84 -7.27
CA VAL A 231 -10.66 7.52 -7.34
C VAL A 231 -11.32 7.30 -8.70
N ALA A 232 -11.97 8.32 -9.26
CA ALA A 232 -12.49 8.28 -10.63
C ALA A 232 -11.36 8.01 -11.65
N ARG A 233 -10.20 8.66 -11.48
CA ARG A 233 -9.01 8.46 -12.32
C ARG A 233 -8.39 7.07 -12.15
N MET A 234 -8.38 6.49 -10.94
CA MET A 234 -7.93 5.10 -10.69
C MET A 234 -8.78 4.10 -11.47
N ASN A 235 -10.10 4.21 -11.40
CA ASN A 235 -11.01 3.34 -12.14
C ASN A 235 -10.95 3.58 -13.66
N ALA A 236 -10.75 4.83 -14.11
CA ALA A 236 -10.54 5.14 -15.52
C ALA A 236 -9.24 4.54 -16.06
N LYS A 237 -8.15 4.60 -15.28
CA LYS A 237 -6.86 3.99 -15.63
C LYS A 237 -6.95 2.47 -15.66
N ALA A 238 -7.60 1.84 -14.68
CA ALA A 238 -7.86 0.39 -14.68
C ALA A 238 -8.51 -0.06 -16.00
N ARG A 239 -9.62 0.59 -16.40
CA ARG A 239 -10.26 0.34 -17.70
C ARG A 239 -9.34 0.60 -18.89
N GLN A 240 -8.59 1.70 -18.88
CA GLN A 240 -7.66 2.09 -19.95
C GLN A 240 -6.59 1.01 -20.21
N ILE A 241 -6.06 0.39 -19.15
CA ILE A 241 -5.03 -0.66 -19.26
C ILE A 241 -5.59 -2.08 -19.27
N GLY A 242 -6.90 -2.25 -19.43
CA GLY A 242 -7.53 -3.57 -19.59
C GLY A 242 -7.85 -4.34 -18.31
N MET A 243 -7.73 -3.72 -17.13
CA MET A 243 -8.13 -4.29 -15.85
C MET A 243 -9.66 -4.25 -15.70
N ARG A 244 -10.34 -5.25 -16.26
CA ARG A 244 -11.81 -5.34 -16.37
C ARG A 244 -12.50 -5.84 -15.09
N SER A 245 -11.76 -6.50 -14.21
CA SER A 245 -12.20 -7.11 -12.97
C SER A 245 -11.72 -6.33 -11.74
N THR A 246 -11.30 -5.07 -11.93
CA THR A 246 -10.77 -4.18 -10.89
C THR A 246 -11.72 -3.04 -10.57
N HIS A 247 -11.89 -2.77 -9.29
CA HIS A 247 -12.57 -1.60 -8.78
C HIS A 247 -11.78 -0.98 -7.62
N TYR A 248 -11.70 0.36 -7.62
CA TYR A 248 -11.11 1.13 -6.53
C TYR A 248 -12.16 2.06 -5.93
N VAL A 249 -12.21 2.14 -4.60
CA VAL A 249 -13.00 3.10 -3.84
C VAL A 249 -12.14 4.11 -3.09
N GLU A 250 -10.85 3.83 -2.85
CA GLU A 250 -9.91 4.71 -2.13
C GLU A 250 -8.43 4.39 -2.45
N PRO A 251 -7.45 5.28 -2.20
CA PRO A 251 -6.08 5.17 -2.73
C PRO A 251 -5.09 4.32 -1.89
N THR A 252 -5.49 3.83 -0.72
CA THR A 252 -4.62 3.17 0.25
C THR A 252 -4.72 1.65 0.23
N GLY A 253 -5.90 1.08 -0.06
CA GLY A 253 -6.17 -0.35 0.12
C GLY A 253 -6.40 -0.74 1.57
N LEU A 254 -7.08 0.12 2.33
CA LEU A 254 -7.68 -0.17 3.62
C LEU A 254 -9.09 -0.74 3.44
N SER A 255 -9.84 -0.24 2.44
CA SER A 255 -11.19 -0.73 2.19
C SER A 255 -11.18 -2.08 1.51
N SER A 256 -12.06 -2.97 1.96
CA SER A 256 -12.34 -4.24 1.26
C SER A 256 -13.10 -4.06 -0.06
N GLY A 257 -13.56 -2.83 -0.36
CA GLY A 257 -14.10 -2.45 -1.67
C GLY A 257 -13.04 -2.26 -2.75
N ASN A 258 -11.76 -2.15 -2.39
CA ASN A 258 -10.66 -2.19 -3.37
C ASN A 258 -10.37 -3.62 -3.78
N GLN A 259 -10.81 -3.99 -4.98
CA GLN A 259 -10.81 -5.37 -5.46
C GLN A 259 -10.19 -5.49 -6.86
N SER A 260 -9.59 -6.64 -7.15
CA SER A 260 -8.98 -6.96 -8.44
C SER A 260 -8.81 -8.46 -8.61
N SER A 261 -8.55 -8.90 -9.85
CA SER A 261 -8.06 -10.25 -10.17
C SER A 261 -6.52 -10.30 -10.20
N ALA A 262 -5.95 -11.51 -10.23
CA ALA A 262 -4.50 -11.66 -10.41
C ALA A 262 -4.06 -11.33 -11.85
N ARG A 263 -4.90 -11.61 -12.86
CA ARG A 263 -4.67 -11.20 -14.25
C ARG A 263 -4.55 -9.67 -14.37
N ASP A 264 -5.50 -8.95 -13.77
CA ASP A 264 -5.54 -7.49 -13.76
C ASP A 264 -4.32 -6.89 -13.03
N LEU A 265 -3.93 -7.48 -11.89
CA LEU A 265 -2.75 -7.04 -11.16
C LEU A 265 -1.45 -7.30 -11.93
N ALA A 266 -1.34 -8.39 -12.68
CA ALA A 266 -0.18 -8.64 -13.54
C ALA A 266 -0.08 -7.57 -14.65
N GLN A 267 -1.22 -7.16 -15.22
CA GLN A 267 -1.29 -6.06 -16.18
C GLN A 267 -0.90 -4.70 -15.55
N LEU A 268 -1.30 -4.43 -14.31
CA LEU A 268 -0.85 -3.25 -13.55
C LEU A 268 0.66 -3.26 -13.31
N VAL A 269 1.23 -4.40 -12.88
CA VAL A 269 2.69 -4.55 -12.69
C VAL A 269 3.43 -4.31 -14.00
N SER A 270 2.97 -4.89 -15.11
CA SER A 270 3.59 -4.72 -16.43
C SER A 270 3.65 -3.24 -16.86
N VAL A 271 2.55 -2.49 -16.67
CA VAL A 271 2.49 -1.05 -16.96
C VAL A 271 3.37 -0.25 -16.00
N ALA A 272 3.23 -0.49 -14.69
CA ALA A 272 3.96 0.23 -13.65
C ALA A 272 5.49 0.02 -13.73
N HIS A 273 5.94 -1.16 -14.17
CA HIS A 273 7.36 -1.47 -14.33
C HIS A 273 8.04 -0.62 -15.41
N ASN A 274 7.29 -0.07 -16.37
CA ASN A 274 7.87 0.83 -17.39
C ASN A 274 8.25 2.21 -16.83
N ASP A 275 7.69 2.59 -15.68
CA ASP A 275 8.02 3.83 -14.99
C ASP A 275 9.25 3.65 -14.08
N ALA A 276 10.32 4.37 -14.39
CA ALA A 276 11.59 4.26 -13.67
C ALA A 276 11.50 4.70 -12.20
N LEU A 277 10.68 5.72 -11.89
CA LEU A 277 10.47 6.20 -10.53
C LEU A 277 9.73 5.14 -9.70
N LEU A 278 8.72 4.47 -10.28
CA LEU A 278 8.04 3.37 -9.58
C LEU A 278 8.97 2.19 -9.31
N ARG A 279 9.86 1.83 -10.25
CA ARG A 279 10.89 0.80 -10.00
C ARG A 279 11.76 1.20 -8.81
N GLU A 280 12.34 2.40 -8.81
CA GLU A 280 13.20 2.90 -7.74
C GLU A 280 12.47 2.91 -6.38
N LEU A 281 11.33 3.60 -6.29
CA LEU A 281 10.60 3.80 -5.03
C LEU A 281 10.02 2.50 -4.46
N THR A 282 9.67 1.52 -5.30
CA THR A 282 9.20 0.21 -4.80
C THR A 282 10.33 -0.71 -4.35
N THR A 283 11.54 -0.56 -4.88
CA THR A 283 12.70 -1.45 -4.63
C THR A 283 13.74 -0.85 -3.69
N SER A 284 13.60 0.41 -3.30
CA SER A 284 14.38 1.01 -2.21
C SER A 284 14.27 0.17 -0.92
N PRO A 285 15.38 -0.17 -0.22
CA PRO A 285 15.37 -1.06 0.94
C PRO A 285 14.87 -0.39 2.23
N GLY A 286 14.98 0.93 2.33
CA GLY A 286 14.63 1.74 3.48
C GLY A 286 14.82 3.22 3.19
N TYR A 287 14.21 4.07 4.01
CA TYR A 287 14.24 5.52 3.85
C TYR A 287 14.03 6.23 5.19
N GLU A 288 14.60 7.42 5.32
CA GLU A 288 14.55 8.24 6.52
C GLU A 288 13.94 9.59 6.17
N VAL A 289 13.02 10.08 6.99
CA VAL A 289 12.41 11.42 6.82
C VAL A 289 12.52 12.22 8.11
N GLU A 290 12.87 13.50 7.99
CA GLU A 290 12.95 14.41 9.12
C GLU A 290 11.60 15.05 9.42
N VAL A 291 11.09 14.83 10.64
CA VAL A 291 9.79 15.36 11.10
C VAL A 291 10.03 16.23 12.33
N GLY A 292 10.31 17.52 12.08
CA GLY A 292 10.66 18.49 13.10
C GLY A 292 12.04 18.19 13.70
N SER A 293 12.06 17.68 14.93
CA SER A 293 13.29 17.27 15.64
C SER A 293 13.47 15.75 15.72
N ARG A 294 12.81 14.99 14.83
CA ARG A 294 12.79 13.52 14.85
C ARG A 294 12.97 12.93 13.46
N THR A 295 14.03 12.15 13.28
CA THR A 295 14.18 11.22 12.16
C THR A 295 13.21 10.04 12.29
N LEU A 296 12.39 9.81 11.27
CA LEU A 296 11.50 8.65 11.18
C LEU A 296 12.02 7.63 10.17
N GLN A 297 12.26 6.42 10.67
CA GLN A 297 12.83 5.30 9.95
C GLN A 297 11.77 4.44 9.26
N PHE A 298 11.90 4.20 7.95
CA PHE A 298 11.00 3.34 7.17
C PHE A 298 11.78 2.25 6.45
N ASN A 299 11.16 1.08 6.32
CA ASN A 299 11.77 -0.10 5.71
C ASN A 299 10.84 -0.68 4.65
N ASN A 300 11.40 -1.30 3.63
CA ASN A 300 10.61 -2.00 2.62
C ASN A 300 9.78 -3.13 3.25
N THR A 301 8.50 -3.20 2.85
CA THR A 301 7.57 -4.25 3.33
C THR A 301 7.83 -5.61 2.71
N ASN A 302 8.44 -5.68 1.52
CA ASN A 302 8.95 -6.92 0.95
C ASN A 302 10.39 -7.16 1.44
N ARG A 303 10.60 -8.24 2.21
CA ARG A 303 11.92 -8.60 2.74
C ARG A 303 12.89 -9.10 1.67
N LEU A 304 12.38 -9.60 0.54
CA LEU A 304 13.19 -10.13 -0.56
C LEU A 304 14.01 -9.03 -1.24
N VAL A 305 13.57 -7.77 -1.16
CA VAL A 305 14.29 -6.59 -1.68
C VAL A 305 15.70 -6.42 -1.07
N LYS A 306 15.93 -6.91 0.15
CA LYS A 306 17.26 -6.87 0.80
C LYS A 306 18.08 -8.15 0.55
N SER A 307 17.58 -9.11 -0.23
CA SER A 307 18.27 -10.36 -0.51
C SER A 307 19.14 -10.21 -1.77
N PRO A 308 20.45 -10.48 -1.71
CA PRO A 308 21.32 -10.42 -2.90
C PRO A 308 21.01 -11.52 -3.92
N LEU A 309 20.17 -12.50 -3.56
CA LEU A 309 19.72 -13.56 -4.45
C LEU A 309 18.59 -13.09 -5.38
N TRP A 310 17.94 -11.96 -5.10
CA TRP A 310 16.74 -11.49 -5.79
C TRP A 310 17.00 -10.20 -6.56
N ASP A 311 16.83 -10.25 -7.88
CA ASP A 311 16.77 -9.06 -8.72
C ASP A 311 15.30 -8.70 -8.95
N ILE A 312 14.81 -7.71 -8.19
CA ILE A 312 13.40 -7.27 -8.19
C ILE A 312 13.34 -5.91 -8.88
N GLY A 313 12.66 -5.83 -10.02
CA GLY A 313 12.46 -4.56 -10.74
C GLY A 313 11.28 -3.75 -10.22
N LEU A 314 10.26 -4.38 -9.61
CA LEU A 314 9.12 -3.72 -8.99
C LEU A 314 8.45 -4.61 -7.95
N GLN A 315 7.91 -4.06 -6.85
CA GLN A 315 7.07 -4.83 -5.91
C GLN A 315 5.97 -4.01 -5.22
N LYS A 316 4.95 -4.70 -4.72
CA LYS A 316 4.09 -4.18 -3.64
C LYS A 316 3.58 -5.32 -2.76
N THR A 317 3.51 -5.10 -1.44
CA THR A 317 2.79 -5.99 -0.51
C THR A 317 1.49 -5.36 0.00
N GLY A 318 0.56 -6.20 0.48
CA GLY A 318 -0.67 -5.76 1.15
C GLY A 318 -1.15 -6.73 2.24
N PHE A 319 -1.89 -6.20 3.23
CA PHE A 319 -2.61 -6.99 4.22
C PHE A 319 -3.78 -6.19 4.82
N ILE A 320 -4.99 -6.76 4.74
CA ILE A 320 -6.12 -6.55 5.66
C ILE A 320 -6.70 -7.94 5.97
N ASN A 321 -7.59 -8.08 6.95
CA ASN A 321 -8.11 -9.40 7.33
C ASN A 321 -8.88 -10.06 6.16
N GLU A 322 -9.66 -9.25 5.45
CA GLU A 322 -10.53 -9.63 4.33
C GLU A 322 -9.73 -10.06 3.08
N ALA A 323 -8.58 -9.44 2.83
CA ALA A 323 -7.68 -9.71 1.70
C ALA A 323 -6.71 -10.87 1.95
N GLY A 324 -6.53 -11.28 3.21
CA GLY A 324 -5.35 -12.04 3.61
C GLY A 324 -4.06 -11.28 3.26
N ARG A 325 -2.96 -12.00 3.02
CA ARG A 325 -1.66 -11.38 2.72
C ARG A 325 -1.37 -11.45 1.23
N CYS A 326 -1.19 -10.28 0.62
CA CYS A 326 -0.97 -10.15 -0.82
C CYS A 326 0.46 -9.68 -1.14
N LEU A 327 0.96 -10.10 -2.30
CA LEU A 327 2.23 -9.69 -2.90
C LEU A 327 2.05 -9.62 -4.42
N VAL A 328 2.54 -8.55 -5.03
CA VAL A 328 2.89 -8.53 -6.46
C VAL A 328 4.36 -8.16 -6.59
N MET A 329 5.06 -8.76 -7.54
CA MET A 329 6.41 -8.35 -7.89
C MET A 329 6.76 -8.70 -9.32
N GLN A 330 7.61 -7.88 -9.93
CA GLN A 330 8.40 -8.20 -11.10
C GLN A 330 9.80 -8.55 -10.62
N ALA A 331 10.39 -9.64 -11.12
CA ALA A 331 11.76 -10.02 -10.82
C ALA A 331 12.42 -10.77 -12.00
N GLN A 332 13.75 -10.71 -12.09
CA GLN A 332 14.51 -11.55 -13.00
C GLN A 332 14.83 -12.90 -12.34
N VAL A 333 14.42 -14.01 -12.99
CA VAL A 333 14.66 -15.38 -12.53
C VAL A 333 15.13 -16.20 -13.73
N SER A 334 16.31 -16.82 -13.65
CA SER A 334 16.90 -17.62 -14.74
C SER A 334 16.91 -16.91 -16.10
N GLY A 335 17.18 -15.60 -16.12
CA GLY A 335 17.18 -14.78 -17.33
C GLY A 335 15.80 -14.37 -17.86
N ARG A 336 14.71 -14.78 -17.20
CA ARG A 336 13.33 -14.42 -17.54
C ARG A 336 12.83 -13.27 -16.67
N LYS A 337 12.13 -12.30 -17.26
CA LYS A 337 11.40 -11.26 -16.51
C LYS A 337 10.05 -11.82 -16.07
N LEU A 338 9.91 -12.22 -14.80
CA LEU A 338 8.67 -12.81 -14.30
C LEU A 338 7.85 -11.81 -13.50
N ILE A 339 6.55 -11.73 -13.80
CA ILE A 339 5.55 -11.09 -12.96
C ILE A 339 4.88 -12.18 -12.12
N MET A 340 4.98 -12.04 -10.80
CA MET A 340 4.37 -12.93 -9.82
C MET A 340 3.30 -12.17 -9.03
N VAL A 341 2.11 -12.74 -8.96
CA VAL A 341 0.97 -12.25 -8.17
C VAL A 341 0.51 -13.35 -7.24
N PHE A 342 0.42 -13.03 -5.94
CA PHE A 342 -0.02 -13.91 -4.87
C PHE A 342 -1.05 -13.18 -4.01
N LEU A 343 -2.29 -13.65 -3.99
CA LEU A 343 -3.37 -13.07 -3.17
C LEU A 343 -3.85 -14.07 -2.12
N ASP A 344 -4.30 -13.53 -1.00
CA ASP A 344 -4.82 -14.29 0.14
C ASP A 344 -3.88 -15.43 0.60
N SER A 345 -2.65 -15.05 0.97
CA SER A 345 -1.64 -15.99 1.45
C SER A 345 -1.78 -16.29 2.96
N ALA A 346 -1.91 -17.57 3.29
CA ALA A 346 -2.12 -18.07 4.65
C ALA A 346 -0.83 -18.02 5.49
N GLY A 347 -0.74 -17.12 6.48
CA GLY A 347 0.41 -17.02 7.40
C GLY A 347 1.41 -15.89 7.10
N LYS A 348 2.26 -15.54 8.08
CA LYS A 348 3.02 -14.27 8.07
C LYS A 348 3.99 -14.10 6.89
N PHE A 349 4.66 -15.19 6.51
CA PHE A 349 5.74 -15.23 5.51
C PHE A 349 5.41 -16.05 4.26
N SER A 350 4.20 -16.63 4.19
CA SER A 350 3.83 -17.60 3.15
C SER A 350 4.00 -17.06 1.73
N ARG A 351 3.53 -15.85 1.42
CA ARG A 351 3.71 -15.24 0.08
C ARG A 351 5.16 -15.01 -0.33
N LEU A 352 6.08 -14.90 0.64
CA LEU A 352 7.52 -14.83 0.33
C LEU A 352 8.05 -16.24 0.03
N ALA A 353 7.62 -17.24 0.80
CA ALA A 353 7.94 -18.63 0.52
C ALA A 353 7.27 -19.17 -0.77
N ASP A 354 6.11 -18.64 -1.17
CA ASP A 354 5.47 -18.89 -2.47
C ASP A 354 6.37 -18.36 -3.61
N ALA A 355 6.91 -17.14 -3.47
CA ALA A 355 7.88 -16.58 -4.42
C ALA A 355 9.17 -17.42 -4.51
N GLU A 356 9.75 -17.84 -3.37
CA GLU A 356 10.94 -18.71 -3.36
C GLU A 356 10.66 -20.09 -3.99
N ARG A 357 9.46 -20.66 -3.79
CA ARG A 357 9.04 -21.91 -4.44
C ARG A 357 8.93 -21.77 -5.96
N VAL A 358 8.29 -20.70 -6.43
CA VAL A 358 8.20 -20.38 -7.86
C VAL A 358 9.59 -20.21 -8.46
N ARG A 359 10.46 -19.43 -7.81
CA ARG A 359 11.84 -19.21 -8.22
C ARG A 359 12.62 -20.53 -8.36
N THR A 360 12.65 -21.34 -7.31
CA THR A 360 13.37 -22.63 -7.31
C THR A 360 12.86 -23.55 -8.42
N TRP A 361 11.56 -23.57 -8.66
CA TRP A 361 10.93 -24.39 -9.70
C TRP A 361 11.26 -23.90 -11.13
N VAL A 362 11.35 -22.58 -11.36
CA VAL A 362 11.83 -22.03 -12.64
C VAL A 362 13.32 -22.32 -12.85
N GLU A 363 14.13 -22.17 -11.80
CA GLU A 363 15.58 -22.48 -11.85
C GLU A 363 15.83 -23.96 -12.20
N GLN A 364 15.11 -24.89 -11.57
CA GLN A 364 15.17 -26.33 -11.87
C GLN A 364 14.73 -26.66 -13.30
N ARG A 365 13.69 -25.98 -13.83
CA ARG A 365 13.22 -26.18 -15.21
C ARG A 365 14.14 -25.57 -16.27
N SER A 366 14.89 -24.53 -15.91
CA SER A 366 15.85 -23.87 -16.80
C SER A 366 17.17 -24.63 -16.94
N HIS A 367 17.45 -25.57 -16.04
CA HIS A 367 18.63 -26.44 -16.07
C HIS A 367 18.25 -27.94 -16.08
N PRO A 368 17.64 -28.47 -17.17
CA PRO A 368 17.27 -29.89 -17.27
C PRO A 368 18.46 -30.85 -17.39
N ALA A 369 19.69 -30.36 -17.57
CA ALA A 369 20.91 -31.15 -17.70
C ALA A 369 21.75 -31.11 -16.41
N GLY A 370 21.71 -32.19 -15.63
CA GLY A 370 22.54 -32.35 -14.43
C GLY A 370 22.31 -33.64 -13.66
N HIS A 371 21.13 -34.26 -13.77
CA HIS A 371 20.76 -35.45 -12.99
C HIS A 371 20.56 -36.74 -13.82
N MET A 372 21.20 -36.83 -14.99
CA MET A 372 21.18 -38.02 -15.84
C MET A 372 22.54 -38.25 -16.52
N LEU A 373 23.52 -38.76 -15.76
CA LEU A 373 24.69 -39.53 -16.25
C LEU A 373 25.54 -40.03 -15.05
N ALA A 374 24.99 -40.99 -14.28
CA ALA A 374 25.74 -41.74 -13.27
C ALA A 374 25.13 -43.13 -12.97
N ARG A 375 24.43 -43.74 -13.94
CA ARG A 375 23.89 -45.12 -13.86
C ARG A 375 23.90 -45.83 -15.22
N THR A 376 25.10 -46.15 -15.66
CA THR A 376 25.48 -47.16 -16.65
C THR A 376 26.96 -47.47 -16.37
N GLU A 377 27.44 -48.70 -16.23
CA GLU A 377 26.77 -49.99 -16.08
C GLU A 377 27.78 -50.99 -15.47
N HIS A 378 27.34 -52.13 -14.93
CA HIS A 378 28.26 -53.23 -14.61
C HIS A 378 28.60 -54.01 -15.91
N GLY A 379 29.83 -54.51 -16.07
CA GLY A 379 30.06 -55.64 -16.98
C GLY A 379 31.48 -55.83 -17.54
N ASN A 380 32.14 -56.91 -17.10
CA ASN A 380 33.18 -57.69 -17.79
C ASN A 380 34.26 -57.00 -18.66
N SER A 381 35.50 -57.04 -18.18
CA SER A 381 36.58 -57.88 -18.76
C SER A 381 37.62 -58.20 -17.69
#